data_AF-A0A2V8WN97-F1
#
_entry.id   AF-A0A2V8WN97-F1
#
_cell.length_a   1.000
_cell.length_b   1.000
_cell.length_c   1.000
_cell.angle_alpha   90.00
_cell.angle_beta   90.00
_cell.angle_gamma   90.00
#
_symmetry.space_group_name_H-M   'P 1'
#
loop_
_entity.id
_entity.type
_entity.pdbx_description
1 polymer ?
#
loop_
_entity_poly.entity_id
_entity_poly.type
_entity_poly.pdbx_seq_one_letter_code
_entity_poly.pdbx_strand_id
1 'polypeptide(L)'
;MPNLYFCQPHAKNQGMLRAVLSIKECERVVKEHPATYIGEQFPALGNSNGSANDFAVISFRAEETTKAWRPGYYRLDSDLTKINEAILALSR
;
A
#
# COMPACT_ATOMS: atom_id res chain seq x y z
N MET A 1 3.09 -9.53 -9.13
CA MET A 1 1.83 -8.88 -8.79
C MET A 1 1.93 -8.28 -7.39
N PRO A 2 2.14 -6.95 -7.28
CA PRO A 2 2.24 -6.29 -5.98
C PRO A 2 1.02 -6.52 -5.09
N ASN A 3 1.28 -6.67 -3.80
CA ASN A 3 0.23 -6.85 -2.80
C ASN A 3 -0.08 -5.54 -2.10
N LEU A 4 -1.36 -5.25 -1.92
CA LEU A 4 -1.82 -4.09 -1.17
C LEU A 4 -2.41 -4.52 0.17
N TYR A 5 -1.87 -3.97 1.25
CA TYR A 5 -2.25 -4.24 2.63
C TYR A 5 -2.92 -3.02 3.25
N PHE A 6 -3.92 -3.23 4.09
CA PHE A 6 -4.43 -2.21 5.00
C PHE A 6 -3.86 -2.45 6.39
N CYS A 7 -3.26 -1.41 6.95
CA CYS A 7 -2.73 -1.38 8.30
C CYS A 7 -3.66 -0.52 9.14
N GLN A 8 -4.22 -1.10 10.19
CA GLN A 8 -5.15 -0.43 11.09
C GLN A 8 -4.62 -0.53 12.52
N PRO A 9 -3.77 0.43 12.95
CA PRO A 9 -3.18 0.43 14.27
C PRO A 9 -4.23 0.35 15.38
N HIS A 10 -5.37 1.02 15.22
CA HIS A 10 -6.46 1.01 16.19
C HIS A 10 -7.05 -0.40 16.42
N ALA A 11 -7.03 -1.26 15.39
CA ALA A 11 -7.54 -2.62 15.45
C ALA A 11 -6.44 -3.65 15.75
N LYS A 12 -5.21 -3.20 16.06
CA LYS A 12 -4.01 -4.05 16.18
C LYS A 12 -3.77 -4.91 14.94
N ASN A 13 -4.24 -4.47 13.76
CA ASN A 13 -4.08 -5.16 12.51
C ASN A 13 -2.85 -4.62 11.79
N GLN A 14 -1.75 -5.37 11.84
CA GLN A 14 -0.48 -4.93 11.28
C GLN A 14 -0.46 -4.96 9.76
N GLY A 15 -1.42 -5.62 9.09
CA GLY A 15 -1.44 -5.68 7.63
C GLY A 15 -2.35 -6.78 7.13
N MET A 16 -3.57 -6.42 6.74
CA MET A 16 -4.50 -7.32 6.06
C MET A 16 -4.37 -7.15 4.56
N LEU A 17 -4.06 -8.23 3.84
CA LEU A 17 -4.06 -8.23 2.37
C LEU A 17 -5.46 -7.87 1.88
N ARG A 18 -5.56 -6.80 1.09
CA ARG A 18 -6.81 -6.33 0.49
C ARG A 18 -6.94 -6.67 -0.98
N ALA A 19 -5.83 -6.55 -1.71
CA ALA A 19 -5.82 -6.79 -3.14
C ALA A 19 -4.44 -7.25 -3.58
N VAL A 20 -4.43 -8.02 -4.67
CA VAL A 20 -3.24 -8.35 -5.44
C VAL A 20 -3.39 -7.62 -6.76
N LEU A 21 -2.55 -6.64 -7.00
CA LEU A 21 -2.65 -5.75 -8.15
C LEU A 21 -1.60 -6.15 -9.21
N SER A 22 -1.88 -5.87 -10.47
CA SER A 22 -0.86 -5.78 -11.50
C SER A 22 -0.09 -4.46 -11.40
N ILE A 23 1.09 -4.38 -12.04
CA ILE A 23 1.88 -3.14 -12.06
C ILE A 23 1.08 -1.96 -12.62
N LYS A 24 0.28 -2.20 -13.68
CA LYS A 24 -0.57 -1.16 -14.29
C LYS A 24 -1.66 -0.66 -13.34
N GLU A 25 -2.25 -1.56 -12.56
CA GLU A 25 -3.22 -1.20 -11.54
C GLU A 25 -2.58 -0.40 -10.41
N CYS A 26 -1.39 -0.79 -9.95
CA CYS A 26 -0.62 0.01 -8.99
C CYS A 26 -0.34 1.43 -9.51
N GLU A 27 0.08 1.57 -10.77
CA GLU A 27 0.32 2.88 -11.38
C GLU A 27 -0.94 3.75 -11.40
N ARG A 28 -2.12 3.15 -11.63
CA ARG A 28 -3.41 3.87 -11.56
C ARG A 28 -3.73 4.30 -10.12
N VAL A 29 -3.61 3.40 -9.15
CA VAL A 29 -3.84 3.73 -7.73
C VAL A 29 -2.90 4.83 -7.27
N VAL A 30 -1.61 4.75 -7.61
CA VAL A 30 -0.60 5.72 -7.16
C VAL A 30 -0.78 7.10 -7.80
N LYS A 31 -1.37 7.16 -9.00
CA LYS A 31 -1.71 8.42 -9.66
C LYS A 31 -2.77 9.21 -8.89
N GLU A 32 -3.71 8.52 -8.24
CA GLU A 32 -4.79 9.12 -7.44
C GLU A 32 -4.41 9.23 -5.95
N HIS A 33 -3.58 8.30 -5.47
CA HIS A 33 -3.16 8.18 -4.08
C HIS A 33 -1.63 8.12 -4.03
N PRO A 34 -0.94 9.26 -3.83
CA PRO A 34 0.52 9.30 -3.84
C PRO A 34 1.13 8.26 -2.89
N ALA A 35 2.14 7.56 -3.40
CA ALA A 35 2.84 6.51 -2.68
C ALA A 35 4.26 6.95 -2.32
N THR A 36 4.62 6.77 -1.05
CA THR A 36 5.95 7.09 -0.51
C THR A 36 6.70 5.80 -0.23
N TYR A 37 7.92 5.64 -0.76
CA TYR A 37 8.77 4.50 -0.43
C TYR A 37 9.20 4.55 1.03
N ILE A 38 8.95 3.49 1.79
CA ILE A 38 9.23 3.40 3.24
C ILE A 38 10.30 2.36 3.60
N GLY A 39 10.91 1.72 2.59
CA GLY A 39 11.99 0.75 2.77
C GLY A 39 11.59 -0.69 2.49
N GLU A 40 12.48 -1.62 2.81
CA GLU A 40 12.31 -3.06 2.54
C GLU A 40 11.67 -3.83 3.71
N GLN A 41 11.36 -3.14 4.81
CA GLN A 41 10.74 -3.73 5.98
C GLN A 41 9.27 -3.32 6.06
N PHE A 42 8.42 -4.27 6.45
CA PHE A 42 7.00 -4.00 6.64
C PHE A 42 6.84 -2.99 7.79
N PRO A 43 6.00 -1.93 7.65
CA PRO A 43 5.86 -0.92 8.68
C PRO A 43 5.32 -1.51 9.98
N ALA A 44 6.07 -1.36 11.07
CA ALA A 44 5.63 -1.75 12.41
C ALA A 44 4.60 -0.74 12.95
N LEU A 45 3.53 -1.25 13.57
CA LEU A 45 2.44 -0.44 14.15
C LEU A 45 2.87 0.54 15.27
N GLY A 46 4.13 0.52 15.72
CA GLY A 46 4.59 1.26 16.91
C GLY A 46 5.67 2.33 16.71
N ASN A 47 6.30 2.44 15.52
CA ASN A 47 7.53 3.23 15.37
C ASN A 47 7.41 4.50 14.52
N SER A 48 6.21 4.86 14.05
CA SER A 48 5.98 6.17 13.42
C SER A 48 5.32 7.10 14.42
N ASN A 49 6.06 8.11 14.89
CA ASN A 49 5.60 9.21 15.73
C ASN A 49 4.20 9.72 15.34
N GLY A 50 3.16 9.21 16.02
CA GLY A 50 1.89 9.92 16.18
C GLY A 50 0.79 9.71 15.14
N SER A 51 0.88 8.76 14.20
CA SER A 51 -0.28 8.42 13.36
C SER A 51 -0.96 7.14 13.88
N ALA A 52 -1.93 7.32 14.77
CA ALA A 52 -2.94 6.29 15.08
C ALA A 52 -3.90 6.02 13.90
N ASN A 53 -3.65 6.65 12.75
CA ASN A 53 -4.49 6.62 11.58
C ASN A 53 -4.20 5.37 10.75
N ASP A 54 -5.26 4.87 10.15
CA ASP A 54 -5.21 3.80 9.17
C ASP A 54 -4.43 4.22 7.92
N PHE A 55 -3.67 3.29 7.36
CA PHE A 55 -2.89 3.52 6.15
C PHE A 55 -2.80 2.26 5.31
N ALA A 56 -2.53 2.42 4.02
CA ALA A 56 -2.32 1.29 3.13
C ALA A 56 -0.85 1.18 2.72
N VAL A 57 -0.42 -0.05 2.43
CA VAL A 57 0.95 -0.36 2.05
C VAL A 57 0.92 -1.25 0.81
N ILE A 58 1.66 -0.87 -0.22
CA ILE A 58 1.91 -1.72 -1.38
C ILE A 58 3.28 -2.37 -1.21
N SER A 59 3.36 -3.70 -1.35
CA SER A 59 4.62 -4.43 -1.39
C SER A 59 4.97 -4.84 -2.81
N PHE A 60 6.19 -4.52 -3.23
CA PHE A 60 6.80 -5.00 -4.47
C PHE A 60 7.92 -5.98 -4.15
N ARG A 61 7.83 -7.20 -4.66
CA ARG A 61 8.93 -8.18 -4.58
C ARG A 61 9.99 -7.86 -5.64
N ALA A 62 11.22 -8.32 -5.43
CA ALA A 62 12.33 -8.14 -6.38
C ALA A 62 12.04 -8.68 -7.78
N GLU A 63 11.20 -9.71 -7.89
CA GLU A 63 10.79 -10.30 -9.18
C GLU A 63 9.77 -9.43 -9.94
N GLU A 64 9.18 -8.45 -9.27
CA GLU A 64 8.07 -7.62 -9.76
C GLU A 64 8.50 -6.18 -10.06
N THR A 65 9.79 -5.87 -9.84
CA THR A 65 10.36 -4.54 -10.01
C THR A 65 10.55 -4.23 -11.48
N THR A 66 10.00 -3.11 -11.92
CA THR A 66 10.33 -2.49 -13.22
C THR A 66 11.32 -1.35 -13.00
N LYS A 67 11.77 -0.67 -14.08
CA LYS A 67 12.61 0.54 -13.93
C LYS A 67 12.00 1.63 -13.04
N ALA A 68 10.67 1.63 -12.86
CA ALA A 68 9.95 2.64 -12.09
C ALA A 68 9.80 2.28 -10.60
N TRP A 69 9.83 0.99 -10.26
CA TRP A 69 9.51 0.50 -8.92
C TRP A 69 10.67 -0.26 -8.30
N ARG A 70 11.15 0.23 -7.15
CA ARG A 70 12.14 -0.48 -6.32
C ARG A 70 11.45 -1.54 -5.47
N PRO A 71 12.13 -2.65 -5.14
CA PRO A 71 11.56 -3.65 -4.25
C PRO A 71 11.41 -3.09 -2.83
N GLY A 72 10.41 -3.58 -2.12
CA GLY A 72 10.06 -3.15 -0.77
C GLY A 72 8.64 -2.61 -0.67
N TYR A 73 8.43 -1.72 0.30
CA TYR A 73 7.13 -1.25 0.72
C TYR A 73 6.93 0.24 0.41
N TYR A 74 5.73 0.57 -0.03
CA TYR A 74 5.30 1.92 -0.32
C TYR A 74 4.04 2.22 0.47
N ARG A 75 4.04 3.28 1.26
CA ARG A 75 2.88 3.75 1.99
C ARG A 75 2.04 4.64 1.08
N LEU A 76 0.73 4.40 1.06
CA LEU A 76 -0.24 5.30 0.43
C LEU A 76 -0.73 6.29 1.49
N ASP A 77 -0.50 7.58 1.26
CA ASP A 77 -0.95 8.65 2.15
C ASP A 77 -2.37 9.09 1.75
N SER A 78 -3.33 8.19 1.94
CA SER A 78 -4.74 8.41 1.63
C SER A 78 -5.66 7.58 2.54
N ASP A 79 -6.92 8.02 2.65
CA ASP A 79 -7.95 7.33 3.42
C ASP A 79 -8.22 5.92 2.86
N LEU A 80 -8.32 4.92 3.72
CA LEU A 80 -8.53 3.53 3.33
C LEU A 80 -9.81 3.32 2.52
N THR A 81 -10.87 4.09 2.79
CA THR A 81 -12.14 4.03 2.05
C THR A 81 -11.91 4.43 0.61
N LYS A 82 -11.21 5.54 0.37
CA LYS A 82 -10.90 6.03 -0.98
C LYS A 82 -10.02 5.06 -1.76
N ILE A 83 -9.01 4.49 -1.09
CA ILE A 83 -8.15 3.47 -1.69
C ILE A 83 -8.97 2.22 -2.05
N ASN A 84 -9.90 1.81 -1.17
CA ASN A 84 -10.79 0.69 -1.44
C ASN A 84 -11.73 0.96 -2.62
N GLU A 85 -12.27 2.17 -2.76
CA GLU A 85 -13.05 2.59 -3.92
C GLU A 85 -12.23 2.54 -5.21
N ALA A 86 -10.99 3.03 -5.20
CA ALA A 86 -10.08 2.97 -6.34
C ALA A 86 -9.80 1.52 -6.76
N ILE A 87 -9.54 0.63 -5.80
CA ILE A 87 -9.35 -0.81 -6.07
C ILE A 87 -10.61 -1.44 -6.68
N LEU A 88 -11.79 -1.13 -6.15
CA LEU A 88 -13.06 -1.64 -6.68
C LEU A 88 -13.32 -1.14 -8.11
N ALA A 89 -12.94 0.10 -8.42
CA ALA A 89 -13.05 0.67 -9.75
C ALA A 89 -12.11 0.01 -10.78
N LEU A 90 -11.03 -0.64 -10.34
CA LEU A 90 -10.12 -1.39 -11.21
C LEU A 90 -10.66 -2.77 -11.60
N SER A 91 -11.51 -3.37 -10.78
CA SER A 91 -12.14 -4.67 -11.03
C SER A 91 -13.38 -4.58 -11.95
N ARG A 92 -13.67 -3.39 -12.47
CA ARG A 92 -14.86 -3.07 -13.28
C ARG A 92 -14.44 -2.73 -14.71
#